data_AF-A0A8T5UFP1-F1
#
_entry.id   AF-A0A8T5UFP1-F1
#
_cell.length_a   1.000
_cell.length_b   1.000
_cell.length_c   1.000
_cell.angle_alpha   90.00
_cell.angle_beta   90.00
_cell.angle_gamma   90.00
#
_symmetry.space_group_name_H-M   'P 1'
#
loop_
_entity.id
_entity.type
_entity.pdbx_description
1 polymer ?
#
loop_
_entity_poly.entity_id
_entity_poly.type
_entity_poly.pdbx_seq_one_letter_code
_entity_poly.pdbx_strand_id
1 'polypeptide(L)'
;MSWLKKELGYIKDSMSQILKAFLIVILLSSGLAIAIFLRFLGTNGTMITFISIIVECAAIILCHFLLRGYVKPNDEKKTNQITKKKL
;
A
#
# COMPACT_ATOMS: atom_id res chain seq x y z
N MET A 1 25.86 -12.15 17.09
CA MET A 1 25.81 -11.13 16.02
C MET A 1 24.89 -11.48 14.84
N SER A 2 24.89 -12.71 14.31
CA SER A 2 24.12 -13.07 13.10
C SER A 2 22.59 -13.20 13.33
N TRP A 3 22.16 -13.56 14.54
CA TRP A 3 20.74 -13.75 14.90
C TRP A 3 19.97 -12.42 15.02
N LEU A 4 20.53 -11.42 15.71
CA LEU A 4 19.98 -10.06 15.80
C LEU A 4 19.83 -9.36 14.43
N LYS A 5 20.78 -9.56 13.51
CA LYS A 5 20.65 -9.05 12.13
C LYS A 5 19.52 -9.73 11.36
N LYS A 6 19.24 -11.01 11.65
CA LYS A 6 18.16 -11.78 11.05
C LYS A 6 16.79 -11.30 11.53
N GLU A 7 16.64 -11.06 12.82
CA GLU A 7 15.42 -10.50 13.39
C GLU A 7 15.17 -9.06 12.94
N LEU A 8 16.20 -8.19 12.94
CA LEU A 8 16.06 -6.82 12.43
C LEU A 8 15.65 -6.80 10.94
N GLY A 9 16.17 -7.73 10.14
CA GLY A 9 15.75 -7.89 8.74
C GLY A 9 14.28 -8.32 8.61
N TYR A 10 13.82 -9.22 9.47
CA TYR A 10 12.44 -9.72 9.47
C TYR A 10 11.43 -8.67 9.96
N ILE A 11 11.80 -7.92 11.00
CA ILE A 11 11.03 -6.79 11.52
C ILE A 11 10.91 -5.72 10.43
N LYS A 12 11.99 -5.41 9.72
CA LYS A 12 11.98 -4.43 8.63
C LYS A 12 11.05 -4.82 7.47
N ASP A 13 11.06 -6.10 7.07
CA ASP A 13 10.17 -6.59 6.00
C ASP A 13 8.69 -6.50 6.44
N SER A 14 8.39 -6.96 7.65
CA SER A 14 7.05 -6.90 8.24
C SER A 14 6.55 -5.47 8.42
N MET A 15 7.41 -4.55 8.88
CA MET A 15 7.09 -3.12 8.99
C MET A 15 6.78 -2.48 7.64
N SER A 16 7.47 -2.89 6.57
CA SER A 16 7.16 -2.41 5.22
C SER A 16 5.77 -2.86 4.75
N GLN A 17 5.35 -4.08 5.09
CA GLN A 17 4.01 -4.57 4.77
C GLN A 17 2.92 -3.85 5.58
N ILE A 18 3.16 -3.65 6.88
CA ILE A 18 2.26 -2.90 7.78
C ILE A 18 2.06 -1.47 7.28
N LEU A 19 3.14 -0.80 6.89
CA LEU A 19 3.07 0.57 6.36
C LEU A 19 2.26 0.63 5.06
N LYS A 20 2.41 -0.34 4.16
CA LYS A 20 1.61 -0.42 2.92
C LYS A 20 0.13 -0.66 3.20
N ALA A 21 -0.20 -1.58 4.12
CA ALA A 21 -1.57 -1.83 4.52
C ALA A 21 -2.22 -0.59 5.14
N PHE A 22 -1.49 0.11 6.02
CA PHE A 22 -1.92 1.37 6.59
C PHE A 22 -2.20 2.44 5.52
N LEU A 23 -1.33 2.53 4.52
CA LEU A 23 -1.49 3.48 3.40
C LEU A 23 -2.73 3.16 2.56
N ILE A 24 -3.03 1.87 2.33
CA ILE A 24 -4.25 1.44 1.64
C ILE A 24 -5.50 1.85 2.44
N VAL A 25 -5.50 1.66 3.76
CA VAL A 25 -6.65 2.04 4.62
C VAL A 25 -6.91 3.55 4.56
N ILE A 26 -5.85 4.37 4.67
CA ILE A 26 -5.98 5.82 4.54
C ILE A 26 -6.55 6.17 3.17
N LEU A 27 -6.02 5.57 2.11
CA LEU A 27 -6.43 5.85 0.74
C LEU A 27 -7.90 5.48 0.50
N LEU A 28 -8.37 4.36 1.04
CA LEU A 28 -9.77 3.93 0.97
C LEU A 28 -10.72 4.88 1.71
N SER A 29 -10.25 5.45 2.83
CA SER A 29 -11.04 6.40 3.62
C SER A 29 -10.98 7.85 3.11
N SER A 30 -10.07 8.15 2.17
CA SER A 30 -9.76 9.52 1.76
C SER A 30 -10.89 10.22 1.02
N GLY A 31 -11.66 9.50 0.20
CA GLY A 31 -12.84 10.03 -0.48
C GLY A 31 -13.94 10.45 0.49
N LEU A 32 -14.16 9.67 1.56
CA LEU A 32 -15.10 10.05 2.63
C LEU A 32 -14.61 11.27 3.41
N ALA A 33 -13.32 11.30 3.76
CA ALA A 33 -12.73 12.41 4.48
C ALA A 33 -12.81 13.72 3.69
N ILE A 34 -12.52 13.70 2.38
CA ILE A 34 -12.63 14.89 1.53
C ILE A 34 -14.07 15.37 1.40
N ALA A 35 -15.02 14.44 1.31
CA ALA A 35 -16.43 14.76 1.18
C ALA A 35 -16.97 15.45 2.45
N ILE A 36 -16.62 14.94 3.63
CA ILE A 36 -16.95 15.55 4.92
C ILE A 36 -16.32 16.94 5.03
N PHE A 37 -15.03 17.07 4.69
CA PHE A 37 -14.33 18.35 4.74
C PHE A 37 -14.96 19.41 3.82
N LEU A 38 -15.26 19.06 2.57
CA LEU A 38 -15.92 19.95 1.62
C LEU A 38 -17.36 20.31 2.04
N ARG A 39 -18.05 19.38 2.73
CA ARG A 39 -19.38 19.65 3.30
C ARG A 39 -19.31 20.71 4.41
N PHE A 40 -18.29 20.63 5.28
CA PHE A 40 -18.07 21.64 6.33
C PHE A 40 -17.77 23.03 5.76
N LEU A 41 -17.15 23.11 4.59
CA LEU A 41 -16.90 24.37 3.88
C LEU A 41 -18.16 24.97 3.20
N GLY A 42 -19.32 24.31 3.30
CA GLY A 42 -20.56 24.77 2.67
C GLY A 42 -20.62 24.54 1.15
N THR A 43 -19.76 23.66 0.62
CA THR A 43 -19.71 23.38 -0.82
C THR A 43 -20.96 22.62 -1.29
N ASN A 44 -21.41 22.90 -2.53
CA ASN A 44 -22.55 22.21 -3.14
C ASN A 44 -22.32 20.70 -3.30
N GLY A 45 -23.38 19.89 -3.07
CA GLY A 45 -23.30 18.43 -3.14
C GLY A 45 -22.78 17.88 -4.48
N THR A 46 -23.08 18.55 -5.59
CA THR A 46 -22.57 18.19 -6.93
C THR A 46 -21.05 18.34 -7.02
N MET A 47 -20.49 19.43 -6.50
CA MET A 47 -19.05 19.67 -6.49
C MET A 47 -18.33 18.67 -5.58
N ILE A 48 -18.93 18.37 -4.42
CA ILE A 48 -18.41 17.34 -3.50
C ILE A 48 -18.34 15.99 -4.21
N THR A 49 -19.41 15.60 -4.89
CA THR A 49 -19.49 14.32 -5.61
C THR A 49 -18.44 14.26 -6.73
N PHE A 50 -18.30 15.33 -7.51
CA PHE A 50 -17.33 15.39 -8.60
C PHE A 50 -15.89 15.27 -8.10
N ILE A 51 -15.53 16.03 -7.05
CA ILE A 51 -14.21 15.95 -6.43
C ILE A 51 -13.97 14.56 -5.82
N SER A 52 -14.98 13.98 -5.16
CA SER A 52 -14.88 12.65 -4.56
C SER A 52 -14.61 11.57 -5.60
N ILE A 53 -15.28 11.63 -6.76
CA ILE A 53 -15.03 10.70 -7.88
C ILE A 53 -13.58 10.82 -8.38
N ILE A 54 -13.07 12.06 -8.51
CA ILE A 54 -11.67 12.28 -8.94
C ILE A 54 -10.69 11.68 -7.92
N VAL A 55 -10.94 11.90 -6.63
CA VAL A 55 -10.11 11.35 -5.54
C VAL A 55 -10.17 9.82 -5.54
N GLU A 56 -11.34 9.22 -5.76
CA GLU A 56 -11.50 7.77 -5.83
C GLU A 56 -10.75 7.17 -7.03
N CYS A 57 -10.81 7.81 -8.20
CA CYS A 57 -10.03 7.40 -9.37
C CYS A 57 -8.52 7.43 -9.09
N ALA A 58 -8.03 8.48 -8.45
CA ALA A 58 -6.62 8.58 -8.05
C ALA A 58 -6.25 7.49 -7.02
N ALA A 59 -7.12 7.25 -6.04
CA ALA A 59 -6.97 6.22 -5.03
C ALA A 59 -6.85 4.82 -5.66
N ILE A 60 -7.70 4.49 -6.62
CA ILE A 60 -7.65 3.20 -7.34
C ILE A 60 -6.32 3.03 -8.08
N ILE A 61 -5.85 4.06 -8.78
CA ILE A 61 -4.57 4.02 -9.51
C ILE A 61 -3.39 3.78 -8.55
N LEU A 62 -3.37 4.51 -7.43
CA LEU A 62 -2.35 4.36 -6.39
C LEU A 62 -2.41 2.98 -5.73
N CYS A 63 -3.63 2.49 -5.42
CA CYS A 63 -3.84 1.17 -4.84
C CYS A 63 -3.36 0.06 -5.79
N HIS A 64 -3.63 0.19 -7.09
CA HIS A 64 -3.13 -0.73 -8.12
C HIS A 64 -1.60 -0.78 -8.12
N PHE A 65 -0.91 0.36 -8.05
CA PHE A 65 0.55 0.39 -8.01
C PHE A 65 1.12 -0.23 -6.73
N LEU A 66 0.51 0.05 -5.57
CA LEU A 66 0.91 -0.52 -4.28
C LEU A 66 0.71 -2.04 -4.22
N LEU A 67 -0.42 -2.53 -4.74
CA LEU A 67 -0.76 -3.94 -4.77
C LEU A 67 0.00 -4.72 -5.86
N ARG A 68 0.40 -4.08 -6.96
CA ARG A 68 1.20 -4.72 -8.03
C ARG A 68 2.52 -5.30 -7.51
N GLY A 69 3.12 -4.67 -6.50
CA GLY A 69 4.31 -5.19 -5.82
C GLY A 69 4.05 -6.37 -4.87
N TYR A 70 2.78 -6.61 -4.51
CA TYR A 70 2.35 -7.66 -3.57
C TYR A 70 1.82 -8.91 -4.30
N VAL A 71 1.15 -8.71 -5.45
CA VAL A 71 0.58 -9.79 -6.27
C VAL A 71 1.63 -10.47 -7.17
N LYS A 72 2.84 -9.91 -7.30
CA LYS A 72 3.95 -10.63 -7.92
C LYS A 72 4.25 -11.88 -7.07
N PRO A 73 4.05 -13.10 -7.61
CA PRO A 73 4.40 -14.30 -6.88
C PRO A 73 5.89 -14.23 -6.54
N ASN A 74 6.19 -14.48 -5.28
CA ASN A 74 7.53 -14.38 -4.69
C ASN A 74 8.40 -15.58 -5.12
N ASP A 75 8.41 -15.89 -6.42
CA ASP A 75 9.10 -17.05 -7.00
C ASP A 75 10.63 -16.83 -7.17
N GLU A 76 11.17 -15.70 -6.70
CA GLU A 76 12.59 -15.36 -6.90
C GLU A 76 13.46 -15.45 -5.63
N LYS A 77 12.92 -15.94 -4.49
CA LYS A 77 13.74 -16.18 -3.29
C LYS A 77 14.13 -17.65 -3.04
N LYS A 78 13.71 -18.61 -3.88
CA LYS A 78 14.10 -20.03 -3.74
C LYS A 78 15.15 -20.56 -4.71
N THR A 79 15.54 -19.81 -5.76
CA THR A 79 16.49 -20.34 -6.78
C THR A 79 17.97 -20.16 -6.40
N ASN A 80 18.33 -19.33 -5.41
CA ASN A 80 19.74 -19.07 -5.07
C ASN A 80 20.33 -19.97 -3.96
N GLN A 81 19.60 -20.98 -3.45
CA GLN A 81 20.16 -21.91 -2.45
C GLN A 81 20.38 -23.34 -2.94
N ILE A 82 19.86 -23.73 -4.11
CA ILE A 82 20.03 -25.10 -4.62
C ILE A 82 21.27 -25.22 -5.51
N THR A 83 21.66 -24.17 -6.24
CA THR A 83 22.78 -24.24 -7.20
C THR A 83 24.17 -24.19 -6.54
N LYS A 84 24.30 -23.72 -5.29
CA LYS A 84 25.60 -23.68 -4.58
C LYS A 84 25.99 -24.98 -3.88
N LYS A 85 25.22 -26.07 -4.03
CA LYS A 85 25.56 -27.40 -3.48
C LYS A 85 26.02 -28.41 -4.54
N LYS A 86 26.05 -28.01 -5.82
CA LYS A 86 26.60 -28.79 -6.93
C LYS A 86 27.35 -27.85 -7.90
N LEU A 87 28.48 -27.33 -7.46
CA LEU A 87 29.62 -27.07 -8.34
C LEU A 87 30.90 -27.15 -7.52
#